data_AF-A0A380FDD8-F1
#
_entry.id   AF-A0A380FDD8-F1
#
_cell.length_a   1.000
_cell.length_b   1.000
_cell.length_c   1.000
_cell.angle_alpha   90.00
_cell.angle_beta   90.00
_cell.angle_gamma   90.00
#
_symmetry.space_group_name_H-M   'P 1'
#
loop_
_entity.id
_entity.type
_entity.pdbx_description
1 polymer ?
#
loop_
_entity_poly.entity_id
_entity_poly.type
_entity_poly.pdbx_seq_one_letter_code
_entity_poly.pdbx_strand_id
1 'polypeptide(L)'
;MTMKKCVQDISKVELHCHLDGSVSSGLIKQLAAEQQIPLIEDNLIVSEACESLDEYLQCFDEILKVLQTTDSLKRAVVDVVKPS
;
A
#
# COMPACT_ATOMS: atom_id res chain seq x y z
N MET A 1 17.74 -7.23 -26.33
CA MET A 1 17.11 -7.40 -25.00
C MET A 1 17.01 -6.02 -24.36
N THR A 2 15.79 -5.55 -24.08
CA THR A 2 15.58 -4.24 -23.44
C THR A 2 15.87 -4.36 -21.94
N MET A 3 16.61 -3.39 -21.37
CA MET A 3 17.11 -3.37 -19.99
C MET A 3 16.06 -3.76 -18.92
N LYS A 4 14.77 -3.46 -19.14
CA LYS A 4 13.65 -3.82 -18.24
C LYS A 4 13.53 -5.31 -17.93
N LYS A 5 13.77 -6.20 -18.91
CA LYS A 5 13.61 -7.65 -18.71
C LYS A 5 14.66 -8.20 -17.74
N CYS A 6 15.85 -7.59 -17.74
CA CYS A 6 16.98 -8.03 -16.92
C CYS A 6 16.77 -7.81 -15.42
N VAL A 7 16.06 -6.76 -15.00
CA VAL A 7 15.88 -6.44 -13.57
C VAL A 7 14.78 -7.29 -12.94
N GLN A 8 13.67 -7.56 -13.63
CA GLN A 8 12.55 -8.35 -13.09
C GLN A 8 12.96 -9.80 -12.81
N ASP A 9 13.78 -10.39 -13.68
CA ASP A 9 14.23 -11.79 -13.61
C ASP A 9 15.26 -12.07 -12.49
N ILE A 10 15.81 -11.03 -11.86
CA ILE A 10 16.73 -11.18 -10.72
C ILE A 10 15.94 -11.62 -9.49
N SER A 11 16.37 -12.71 -8.86
CA SER A 11 15.91 -13.11 -7.53
C SER A 11 16.30 -12.04 -6.50
N LYS A 12 15.31 -11.40 -5.89
CA LYS A 12 15.49 -10.32 -4.91
C LYS A 12 15.01 -10.77 -3.55
N VAL A 13 15.58 -10.16 -2.53
CA VAL A 13 15.10 -10.25 -1.15
C VAL A 13 14.73 -8.84 -0.72
N GLU A 14 13.52 -8.66 -0.21
CA GLU A 14 13.07 -7.40 0.38
C GLU A 14 13.22 -7.48 1.91
N LEU A 15 13.94 -6.53 2.49
CA LEU A 15 14.28 -6.51 3.92
C LEU A 15 13.55 -5.38 4.67
N HIS A 16 12.99 -4.41 3.95
CA HIS A 16 12.33 -3.25 4.54
C HIS A 16 11.05 -2.93 3.75
N CYS A 17 9.99 -3.67 4.05
CA CYS A 17 8.66 -3.46 3.49
C CYS A 17 7.66 -3.15 4.61
N HIS A 18 7.07 -1.97 4.57
CA HIS A 18 5.95 -1.61 5.43
C HIS A 18 4.65 -2.17 4.85
N LEU A 19 3.86 -2.90 5.65
CA LEU A 19 2.62 -3.54 5.19
C LEU A 19 1.58 -2.50 4.74
N ASP A 20 1.31 -1.55 5.62
CA ASP A 20 0.44 -0.39 5.42
C ASP A 20 0.95 0.56 4.33
N GLY A 21 2.26 0.67 4.15
CA GLY A 21 2.85 1.43 3.04
C GLY A 21 2.90 0.72 1.68
N SER A 22 2.62 -0.59 1.61
CA SER A 22 2.80 -1.39 0.38
C SER A 22 1.53 -2.09 -0.09
N VAL A 23 0.47 -2.08 0.72
CA VAL A 23 -0.84 -2.62 0.34
C VAL A 23 -1.44 -1.83 -0.82
N SER A 24 -2.10 -2.53 -1.75
CA SER A 24 -2.67 -1.86 -2.92
C SER A 24 -3.84 -0.95 -2.54
N SER A 25 -3.95 0.18 -3.25
CA SER A 25 -5.11 1.06 -3.15
C SER A 25 -6.43 0.35 -3.48
N GLY A 26 -6.39 -0.67 -4.35
CA GLY A 26 -7.52 -1.52 -4.66
C GLY A 26 -8.08 -2.25 -3.43
N LEU A 27 -7.22 -2.89 -2.64
CA LEU A 27 -7.64 -3.56 -1.41
C LEU A 27 -8.14 -2.56 -0.37
N ILE A 28 -7.48 -1.40 -0.23
CA ILE A 28 -7.91 -0.35 0.72
C ILE A 28 -9.34 0.12 0.42
N LYS A 29 -9.65 0.41 -0.85
CA LYS A 29 -11.01 0.79 -1.29
C LYS A 29 -12.03 -0.33 -1.06
N GLN A 30 -11.65 -1.57 -1.33
CA GLN A 30 -12.52 -2.72 -1.08
C GLN A 30 -12.85 -2.85 0.42
N LEU A 31 -11.83 -2.80 1.29
CA LEU A 31 -11.99 -2.91 2.73
C LEU A 31 -12.85 -1.76 3.30
N ALA A 32 -12.69 -0.55 2.79
CA ALA A 32 -13.53 0.59 3.17
C ALA A 32 -15.00 0.37 2.85
N ALA A 33 -15.31 -0.10 1.64
CA ALA A 33 -16.69 -0.38 1.23
C ALA A 33 -17.33 -1.48 2.11
N GLU A 34 -16.59 -2.55 2.40
CA GLU A 34 -17.05 -3.65 3.24
C GLU A 34 -17.26 -3.25 4.70
N GLN A 35 -16.38 -2.40 5.24
CA GLN A 35 -16.45 -1.91 6.62
C GLN A 35 -17.34 -0.67 6.78
N GLN A 36 -17.87 -0.13 5.68
CA GLN A 36 -18.63 1.12 5.65
C GLN A 36 -17.85 2.31 6.24
N ILE A 37 -16.53 2.33 6.01
CA ILE A 37 -15.63 3.40 6.43
C ILE A 37 -15.46 4.39 5.29
N PRO A 38 -15.74 5.69 5.48
CA PRO A 38 -15.52 6.68 4.44
C PRO A 38 -14.02 6.88 4.21
N LEU A 39 -13.61 6.86 2.94
CA LEU A 39 -12.26 7.20 2.51
C LEU A 39 -12.21 8.54 1.78
N ILE A 40 -11.11 9.25 1.99
CA ILE A 40 -10.68 10.36 1.13
C ILE A 40 -9.62 9.79 0.19
N GLU A 41 -9.99 9.44 -1.04
CA GLU A 41 -9.08 8.72 -1.95
C GLU A 41 -7.79 9.49 -2.26
N ASP A 42 -7.88 10.82 -2.33
CA ASP A 42 -6.73 11.71 -2.57
C ASP A 42 -5.69 11.66 -1.43
N ASN A 43 -6.07 11.16 -0.24
CA ASN A 43 -5.15 11.01 0.88
C ASN A 43 -4.43 9.66 0.89
N LEU A 44 -4.73 8.74 -0.03
CA LEU A 44 -4.08 7.41 -0.06
C LEU A 44 -2.67 7.44 -0.62
N ILE A 45 -2.31 8.48 -1.38
CA ILE A 45 -1.02 8.63 -2.05
C ILE A 45 -0.59 10.09 -1.90
N VAL A 46 0.68 10.31 -1.55
CA VAL A 46 1.22 11.66 -1.43
C VAL A 46 1.43 12.30 -2.80
N SER A 47 1.42 13.62 -2.86
CA SER A 47 1.77 14.38 -4.07
C SER A 47 3.19 14.07 -4.57
N GLU A 48 3.41 14.14 -5.88
CA GLU A 48 4.76 14.09 -6.47
C GLU A 48 5.68 15.23 -5.99
N ALA A 49 5.08 16.31 -5.47
CA ALA A 49 5.80 17.45 -4.89
C ALA A 49 6.09 17.30 -3.38
N CYS A 50 5.94 16.11 -2.80
CA CYS A 50 6.19 15.85 -1.38
C CYS A 50 7.61 16.27 -0.97
N GLU A 51 7.72 17.16 0.03
CA GLU A 51 9.02 17.74 0.43
C GLU A 51 9.55 17.21 1.76
N SER A 52 8.74 16.47 2.52
CA SER A 52 9.14 15.99 3.85
C SER A 52 8.58 14.62 4.20
N LEU A 53 9.27 13.94 5.12
CA LEU A 53 8.79 12.68 5.70
C LEU A 53 7.45 12.88 6.44
N ASP A 54 7.29 14.00 7.14
CA ASP A 54 6.07 14.28 7.90
C ASP A 54 4.85 14.40 6.98
N GLU A 55 5.01 15.01 5.80
CA GLU A 55 3.97 15.06 4.77
C GLU A 55 3.63 13.64 4.24
N TYR A 56 4.64 12.84 3.89
CA TYR A 56 4.44 11.46 3.43
C TYR A 56 3.67 10.59 4.44
N LEU A 57 3.97 10.75 5.74
CA LEU A 57 3.33 9.97 6.80
C LEU A 57 1.83 10.26 6.94
N GLN A 58 1.33 11.41 6.47
CA GLN A 58 -0.10 11.75 6.54
C GLN A 58 -0.97 10.75 5.74
N CYS A 59 -0.44 10.12 4.69
CA CYS A 59 -1.19 9.12 3.93
C CYS A 59 -1.58 7.89 4.77
N PHE A 60 -0.80 7.59 5.81
CA PHE A 60 -1.05 6.43 6.67
C PHE A 60 -2.32 6.61 7.49
N ASP A 61 -2.72 7.84 7.83
CA ASP A 61 -3.93 8.10 8.60
C ASP A 61 -5.18 7.58 7.87
N GLU A 62 -5.21 7.69 6.54
CA GLU A 62 -6.32 7.23 5.72
C GLU A 62 -6.30 5.70 5.56
N ILE A 63 -5.12 5.13 5.29
CA ILE A 63 -4.91 3.69 5.12
C ILE A 63 -5.23 2.94 6.41
N LEU A 64 -4.79 3.46 7.56
CA LEU A 64 -4.94 2.81 8.85
C LEU A 64 -6.40 2.68 9.27
N LYS A 65 -7.33 3.52 8.78
CA LYS A 65 -8.76 3.38 9.10
C LYS A 65 -9.30 1.98 8.81
N VAL A 66 -8.84 1.33 7.73
CA VAL A 66 -9.39 0.05 7.26
C VAL A 66 -8.55 -1.17 7.65
N LEU A 67 -7.34 -0.96 8.18
CA LEU A 67 -6.40 -2.02 8.59
C LEU A 67 -6.47 -2.37 10.09
N GLN A 68 -7.58 -2.05 10.77
CA GLN A 68 -7.74 -2.28 12.21
C GLN A 68 -8.33 -3.64 12.60
N THR A 69 -8.54 -4.55 11.65
CA THR A 69 -9.10 -5.88 11.91
C THR A 69 -8.14 -6.99 11.52
N THR A 70 -8.28 -8.16 12.17
CA THR A 70 -7.51 -9.35 11.81
C THR A 70 -7.75 -9.80 10.37
N ASP A 71 -8.97 -9.65 9.84
CA ASP A 71 -9.28 -9.97 8.45
C ASP A 71 -8.55 -9.03 7.49
N SER A 72 -8.65 -7.72 7.73
CA SER A 72 -7.97 -6.70 6.94
C SER A 72 -6.46 -6.93 6.87
N LEU A 73 -5.81 -7.21 8.01
CA LEU A 73 -4.37 -7.45 8.06
C LEU A 73 -3.96 -8.73 7.31
N LYS A 74 -4.73 -9.81 7.43
CA LYS A 74 -4.48 -11.05 6.67
C LYS A 74 -4.55 -10.81 5.16
N ARG A 75 -5.57 -10.07 4.72
CA ARG A 75 -5.77 -9.74 3.31
C ARG A 75 -4.69 -8.80 2.81
N ALA A 76 -4.26 -7.82 3.60
CA ALA A 76 -3.16 -6.93 3.27
C ALA A 76 -1.85 -7.71 3.07
N VAL A 77 -1.54 -8.68 3.93
CA VAL A 77 -0.35 -9.51 3.76
C VAL A 77 -0.41 -10.29 2.45
N VAL A 78 -1.56 -10.92 2.17
CA VAL A 78 -1.78 -11.66 0.91
C VAL A 78 -1.67 -10.75 -0.30
N ASP A 79 -2.12 -9.49 -0.19
CA ASP A 79 -2.04 -8.51 -1.25
C ASP A 79 -0.60 -8.08 -1.54
N VAL A 80 0.18 -7.75 -0.51
CA VAL A 80 1.58 -7.32 -0.63
C VAL A 80 2.49 -8.41 -1.19
N VAL A 81 2.25 -9.69 -0.85
CA VAL A 81 3.08 -10.80 -1.36
C VAL A 81 2.72 -11.24 -2.77
N LYS A 82 1.60 -10.77 -3.34
CA LYS A 82 1.26 -11.11 -4.72
C LYS A 82 2.28 -10.49 -5.67
N PRO A 83 2.78 -11.24 -6.66
CA PRO A 83 3.68 -10.70 -7.67
C PRO A 83 2.98 -9.59 -8.46
N SER A 84 3.67 -8.47 -8.70
CA SER A 84 3.23 -7.35 -9.55
C SER A 84 3.79 -7.46 -10.97
#